data_AF-A0A7S1B3V6-F1
#
_entry.id   AF-A0A7S1B3V6-F1
#
_cell.length_a   1.000
_cell.length_b   1.000
_cell.length_c   1.000
_cell.angle_alpha   90.00
_cell.angle_beta   90.00
_cell.angle_gamma   90.00
#
_symmetry.space_group_name_H-M   'P 1'
#
loop_
_entity.id
_entity.type
_entity.pdbx_description
1 polymer ?
#
loop_
_entity_poly.entity_id
_entity_poly.type
_entity_poly.pdbx_seq_one_letter_code
_entity_poly.pdbx_strand_id
1 'polypeptide(L)'
;MKDDNAVISLSEMLSKHAPFVGVLGVLNVDEYTVKDATGDFNEWYRALGTKPPMPGSIWIVYEYAGLATAASYSVPHSERRLKMPPTRRGMFGGIQNPPPLPPWSSRARYVTMGVLRGCLESLAALHEAGVAHRSIGASSVILSTRKELDRNAATSPYTTAPSCVQIKLSDFGFAGPISKSSSDPEFRARARAFSIFLEEGQTSFSSTGFAMAEDLHALGFVFLQILLTSLAEPPSLEYSFPPTDVDTLQRLLGDIFDGDMGRFLQYCDEEPAWTNVVQLLNRDNGAGWELLQSMCFSRERVSELQGSLQLVTARALLSSPFFAR
;
A
#
# COMPACT_ATOMS: atom_id res chain seq x y z
N MET A 1 -19.56 18.35 -2.27
CA MET A 1 -20.75 18.23 -1.39
C MET A 1 -21.10 16.79 -1.04
N LYS A 2 -21.23 15.84 -1.98
CA LYS A 2 -21.41 14.41 -1.61
C LYS A 2 -20.11 13.76 -1.11
N ASP A 3 -18.99 14.09 -1.73
CA ASP A 3 -17.66 13.56 -1.36
C ASP A 3 -17.23 14.02 0.04
N ASP A 4 -17.53 15.27 0.40
CA ASP A 4 -17.20 15.84 1.72
C ASP A 4 -17.91 15.09 2.87
N ASN A 5 -19.16 14.66 2.64
CA ASN A 5 -19.93 13.90 3.63
C ASN A 5 -19.41 12.46 3.80
N ALA A 6 -18.90 11.85 2.74
CA ALA A 6 -18.28 10.52 2.80
C ALA A 6 -16.97 10.57 3.61
N VAL A 7 -16.15 11.60 3.39
CA VAL A 7 -14.90 11.83 4.14
C VAL A 7 -15.17 12.11 5.62
N ILE A 8 -16.20 12.89 5.95
CA ILE A 8 -16.59 13.17 7.35
C ILE A 8 -17.07 11.89 8.03
N SER A 9 -17.98 11.14 7.39
CA SER A 9 -18.50 9.88 7.96
C SER A 9 -17.41 8.82 8.14
N LEU A 10 -16.47 8.75 7.20
CA LEU A 10 -15.30 7.88 7.29
C LEU A 10 -14.39 8.32 8.45
N SER A 11 -14.13 9.62 8.60
CA SER A 11 -13.31 10.17 9.69
C SER A 11 -13.92 9.85 11.06
N GLU A 12 -15.24 9.98 11.23
CA GLU A 12 -15.94 9.61 12.46
C GLU A 12 -15.84 8.11 12.77
N MET A 13 -15.92 7.26 11.74
CA MET A 13 -15.82 5.81 11.90
C MET A 13 -14.39 5.37 12.26
N LEU A 14 -13.39 5.95 11.57
CA LEU A 14 -11.98 5.65 11.81
C LEU A 14 -11.49 6.24 13.14
N SER A 15 -12.00 7.39 13.59
CA SER A 15 -11.64 7.98 14.90
C SER A 15 -11.88 7.06 16.10
N LYS A 16 -12.77 6.08 15.96
CA LYS A 16 -13.11 5.12 17.02
C LYS A 16 -12.15 3.93 17.09
N HIS A 17 -11.43 3.63 16.00
CA HIS A 17 -10.70 2.36 15.83
C HIS A 17 -9.32 2.46 15.16
N ALA A 18 -8.95 3.62 14.58
CA ALA A 18 -7.71 3.77 13.82
C ALA A 18 -6.58 4.42 14.64
N PRO A 19 -5.30 4.03 14.40
CA PRO A 19 -4.14 4.58 15.10
C PRO A 19 -3.62 5.88 14.45
N PHE A 20 -4.52 6.77 14.01
CA PHE A 20 -4.16 8.12 13.62
C PHE A 20 -4.99 9.14 14.38
N VAL A 21 -4.38 10.28 14.62
CA VAL A 21 -4.72 11.16 15.73
C VAL A 21 -5.91 12.03 15.36
N GLY A 22 -6.85 12.16 16.29
CA GLY A 22 -7.86 13.21 16.26
C GLY A 22 -7.21 14.60 16.30
N VAL A 23 -7.97 15.61 16.73
CA VAL A 23 -7.40 16.91 17.07
C VAL A 23 -6.25 16.68 18.07
N LEU A 24 -5.00 16.88 17.62
CA LEU A 24 -3.75 16.61 18.35
C LEU A 24 -3.59 17.44 19.63
N GLY A 25 -4.51 18.39 19.85
CA GLY A 25 -4.55 19.29 20.98
C GLY A 25 -5.09 20.66 20.56
N VAL A 26 -5.42 21.48 21.54
CA VAL A 26 -5.58 22.93 21.35
C VAL A 26 -4.26 23.55 21.80
N LEU A 27 -3.54 24.17 20.86
CA LEU A 27 -2.36 24.97 21.23
C LEU A 27 -2.85 26.30 21.80
N ASN A 28 -2.72 26.48 23.11
CA ASN A 28 -2.97 27.78 23.71
C ASN A 28 -1.72 28.66 23.53
N VAL A 29 -1.77 29.57 22.56
CA VAL A 29 -0.68 30.51 22.24
C VAL A 29 -0.40 31.48 23.40
N ASP A 30 -1.33 31.61 24.35
CA ASP A 30 -1.14 32.41 25.56
C ASP A 30 -0.03 31.84 26.46
N GLU A 31 0.22 30.52 26.40
CA GLU A 31 1.34 29.88 27.12
C GLU A 31 2.71 30.15 26.47
N TYR A 32 2.74 30.52 25.19
CA TYR A 32 3.94 30.91 24.45
C TYR A 32 4.22 32.42 24.46
N THR A 33 3.21 33.23 24.80
CA THR A 33 3.30 34.69 24.75
C THR A 33 3.47 35.34 26.13
N VAL A 34 3.42 34.57 27.22
CA VAL A 34 3.46 35.12 28.58
C VAL A 34 4.70 34.62 29.33
N LYS A 35 5.65 35.56 29.49
CA LYS A 35 6.92 35.50 30.26
C LYS A 35 8.16 35.06 29.48
N ASP A 36 8.47 35.79 28.41
CA ASP A 36 9.67 36.62 28.35
C ASP A 36 9.60 37.38 27.03
N ALA A 37 9.80 38.70 27.05
CA ALA A 37 9.69 39.58 25.88
C ALA A 37 10.79 39.37 24.82
N THR A 38 11.39 38.18 24.80
CA THR A 38 12.32 37.63 23.81
C THR A 38 11.90 36.25 23.33
N GLY A 39 10.68 35.79 23.65
CA GLY A 39 10.10 34.53 23.20
C GLY A 39 10.35 34.37 21.70
N ASP A 40 11.19 33.40 21.36
CA ASP A 40 11.94 33.39 20.12
C ASP A 40 11.00 33.08 18.95
N PHE A 41 10.31 34.11 18.44
CA PHE A 41 9.60 34.06 17.17
C PHE A 41 10.52 33.54 16.06
N ASN A 42 11.83 33.72 16.19
CA ASN A 42 12.80 33.14 15.26
C ASN A 42 12.99 31.64 15.48
N GLU A 43 12.81 31.08 16.66
CA GLU A 43 12.86 29.62 16.87
C GLU A 43 11.67 28.94 16.17
N TRP A 44 10.46 29.48 16.34
CA TRP A 44 9.28 29.00 15.60
C TRP A 44 9.48 29.13 14.08
N TYR A 45 9.91 30.30 13.63
CA TYR A 45 10.14 30.56 12.21
C TYR A 45 11.29 29.71 11.64
N ARG A 46 12.37 29.47 12.41
CA ARG A 46 13.47 28.57 12.02
C ARG A 46 13.00 27.12 11.93
N ALA A 47 12.11 26.69 12.82
CA ALA A 47 11.61 25.32 12.85
C ALA A 47 10.59 25.03 11.73
N LEU A 48 9.68 25.98 11.45
CA LEU A 48 8.50 25.75 10.60
C LEU A 48 8.44 26.60 9.33
N GLY A 49 9.32 27.60 9.18
CA GLY A 49 9.37 28.46 7.99
C GLY A 49 8.15 29.39 7.83
N THR A 50 7.29 29.49 8.85
CA THR A 50 6.09 30.32 8.86
C THR A 50 5.97 31.08 10.17
N LYS A 51 5.21 32.18 10.20
CA LYS A 51 4.95 32.94 11.43
C LYS A 51 4.02 32.13 12.35
N PRO A 52 4.16 32.23 13.68
CA PRO A 52 3.25 31.57 14.59
C PRO A 52 1.80 32.08 14.44
N PRO A 53 0.82 31.27 14.86
CA PRO A 53 -0.58 31.66 15.02
C PRO A 53 -0.76 33.02 15.70
N MET A 54 -1.76 33.78 15.27
CA MET A 54 -2.30 34.83 16.14
C MET A 54 -3.06 34.18 17.30
N PRO A 55 -3.01 34.74 18.53
CA PRO A 55 -3.86 34.29 19.63
C PRO A 55 -5.33 34.19 19.22
N GLY A 56 -6.01 33.11 19.61
CA GLY A 56 -7.40 32.82 19.21
C GLY A 56 -7.59 32.23 17.80
N SER A 57 -6.52 31.99 17.04
CA SER A 57 -6.62 31.32 15.73
C SER A 57 -6.80 29.80 15.87
N ILE A 58 -7.63 29.21 15.01
CA ILE A 58 -7.73 27.74 14.86
C ILE A 58 -6.67 27.28 13.85
N TRP A 59 -5.89 26.28 14.24
CA TRP A 59 -4.87 25.67 13.40
C TRP A 59 -5.15 24.19 13.23
N ILE A 60 -4.93 23.70 12.01
CA ILE A 60 -5.00 22.28 11.70
C ILE A 60 -3.62 21.84 11.24
N VAL A 61 -3.04 20.91 11.98
CA VAL A 61 -1.76 20.30 11.63
C VAL A 61 -2.06 18.96 10.99
N TYR A 62 -1.70 18.83 9.72
CA TYR A 62 -1.76 17.56 9.02
C TYR A 62 -0.36 16.98 8.92
N GLU A 63 -0.24 15.68 9.20
CA GLU A 63 0.95 14.96 8.79
C GLU A 63 0.98 14.87 7.26
N TYR A 64 2.00 15.45 6.63
CA TYR A 64 2.24 15.23 5.22
C TYR A 64 2.91 13.87 5.03
N ALA A 65 2.12 12.87 4.63
CA ALA A 65 2.60 11.49 4.46
C ALA A 65 3.60 11.30 3.29
N GLY A 66 3.79 12.31 2.45
CA GLY A 66 4.56 12.25 1.21
C GLY A 66 3.69 11.93 -0.02
N LEU A 67 4.30 11.98 -1.21
CA LEU A 67 3.68 11.63 -2.50
C LEU A 67 4.26 10.32 -3.07
N ALA A 68 5.09 9.63 -2.29
CA ALA A 68 5.69 8.37 -2.68
C ALA A 68 4.64 7.26 -2.55
N THR A 69 4.30 6.63 -3.67
CA THR A 69 3.27 5.61 -3.75
C THR A 69 3.87 4.29 -4.23
N ALA A 70 3.15 3.18 -4.08
CA ALA A 70 3.58 1.90 -4.63
C ALA A 70 3.73 1.99 -6.16
N ALA A 71 2.92 2.81 -6.84
CA ALA A 71 3.06 3.07 -8.27
C ALA A 71 4.42 3.71 -8.61
N SER A 72 4.84 4.76 -7.88
CA SER A 72 6.15 5.39 -8.12
C SER A 72 7.33 4.58 -7.57
N TYR A 73 7.08 3.63 -6.66
CA TYR A 73 8.05 2.66 -6.18
C TYR A 73 8.26 1.47 -7.13
N SER A 74 7.24 1.12 -7.92
CA SER A 74 7.20 -0.05 -8.82
C SER A 74 8.03 0.18 -10.09
N VAL A 75 9.32 0.38 -9.88
CA VAL A 75 10.35 0.56 -10.89
C VAL A 75 11.59 -0.23 -10.49
N PRO A 76 12.35 -0.80 -11.45
CA PRO A 76 13.56 -1.57 -11.16
C PRO A 76 14.54 -0.80 -10.26
N HIS A 77 15.19 -1.50 -9.33
CA HIS A 77 16.17 -0.87 -8.42
C HIS A 77 17.35 -0.20 -9.18
N SER A 78 17.74 -0.76 -10.32
CA SER A 78 18.76 -0.18 -11.20
C SER A 78 18.34 1.21 -11.70
N GLU A 79 17.10 1.35 -12.15
CA GLU A 79 16.53 2.62 -12.61
C GLU A 79 16.39 3.62 -11.45
N ARG A 80 15.92 3.17 -10.29
CA ARG A 80 15.86 4.04 -9.09
C ARG A 80 17.23 4.55 -8.68
N ARG A 81 18.27 3.72 -8.76
CA ARG A 81 19.66 4.13 -8.49
C ARG A 81 20.14 5.18 -9.50
N LEU A 82 19.75 5.08 -10.77
CA LEU A 82 20.09 6.08 -11.80
C LEU A 82 19.40 7.42 -11.59
N LYS A 83 18.19 7.44 -11.04
CA LYS A 83 17.43 8.66 -10.72
C LYS A 83 17.94 9.37 -9.45
N MET A 84 18.86 8.77 -8.70
CA MET A 84 19.41 9.41 -7.52
C MET A 84 20.37 10.54 -7.91
N PRO A 85 20.34 11.68 -7.20
CA PRO A 85 21.29 12.76 -7.44
C PRO A 85 22.72 12.22 -7.33
N PRO A 86 23.65 12.67 -8.20
CA PRO A 86 25.03 12.22 -8.14
C PRO A 86 25.57 12.40 -6.73
N THR A 87 26.14 11.33 -6.18
CA THR A 87 26.73 11.33 -4.85
C THR A 87 27.76 12.45 -4.83
N ARG A 88 27.61 13.39 -3.89
CA ARG A 88 28.32 14.68 -3.78
C ARG A 88 29.67 14.72 -4.49
N ARG A 89 29.91 15.82 -5.23
CA ARG A 89 31.25 16.25 -5.68
C ARG A 89 32.24 15.97 -4.54
N GLY A 90 33.22 15.10 -4.77
CA GLY A 90 34.27 14.84 -3.77
C GLY A 90 34.97 16.14 -3.37
N MET A 91 35.83 16.11 -2.35
CA MET A 91 36.61 17.27 -1.88
C MET A 91 37.42 17.97 -3.01
N PHE A 92 37.58 17.30 -4.16
CA PHE A 92 38.22 17.80 -5.39
C PHE A 92 37.32 17.81 -6.64
N GLY A 93 35.99 17.84 -6.49
CA GLY A 93 35.07 18.03 -7.61
C GLY A 93 34.79 16.80 -8.50
N GLY A 94 35.36 15.63 -8.18
CA GLY A 94 35.12 14.39 -8.93
C GLY A 94 33.70 13.82 -8.74
N ILE A 95 33.13 13.27 -9.81
CA ILE A 95 31.87 12.51 -9.78
C ILE A 95 32.16 11.14 -9.16
N GLN A 96 31.55 10.86 -8.01
CA GLN A 96 31.64 9.54 -7.39
C GLN A 96 30.47 8.68 -7.85
N ASN A 97 30.75 7.46 -8.31
CA ASN A 97 29.69 6.51 -8.63
C ASN A 97 28.90 6.18 -7.35
N PRO A 98 27.57 6.07 -7.43
CA PRO A 98 26.77 5.69 -6.27
C PRO A 98 27.21 4.32 -5.74
N PRO A 99 27.10 4.07 -4.42
CA PRO A 99 27.50 2.80 -3.83
C PRO A 99 26.79 1.61 -4.50
N PRO A 100 27.34 0.39 -4.38
CA PRO A 100 26.64 -0.81 -4.83
C PRO A 100 25.30 -0.92 -4.09
N LEU A 101 24.29 -1.46 -4.78
CA LEU A 101 22.99 -1.72 -4.15
C LEU A 101 23.16 -2.69 -2.98
N PRO A 102 22.32 -2.58 -1.93
CA PRO A 102 22.29 -3.57 -0.87
C PRO A 102 22.01 -4.97 -1.43
N PRO A 103 22.39 -6.07 -0.75
CA PRO A 103 22.12 -7.43 -1.21
C PRO A 103 20.65 -7.66 -1.57
N TRP A 104 20.38 -8.45 -2.61
CA TRP A 104 19.01 -8.73 -3.07
C TRP A 104 18.11 -9.23 -1.94
N SER A 105 18.63 -10.13 -1.08
CA SER A 105 17.89 -10.66 0.08
C SER A 105 17.43 -9.57 1.05
N SER A 106 18.24 -8.54 1.29
CA SER A 106 17.88 -7.41 2.16
C SER A 106 16.81 -6.52 1.52
N ARG A 107 16.87 -6.33 0.20
CA ARG A 107 15.84 -5.58 -0.56
C ARG A 107 14.53 -6.37 -0.60
N ALA A 108 14.60 -7.67 -0.89
CA ALA A 108 13.45 -8.57 -0.87
C ALA A 108 12.77 -8.57 0.49
N ARG A 109 13.52 -8.67 1.59
CA ARG A 109 12.98 -8.59 2.95
C ARG A 109 12.29 -7.26 3.24
N TYR A 110 12.83 -6.14 2.75
CA TYR A 110 12.16 -4.84 2.88
C TYR A 110 10.82 -4.80 2.14
N VAL A 111 10.80 -5.30 0.90
CA VAL A 111 9.57 -5.38 0.10
C VAL A 111 8.55 -6.29 0.77
N THR A 112 8.91 -7.52 1.15
CA THR A 112 7.94 -8.48 1.72
C THR A 112 7.48 -8.09 3.12
N MET A 113 8.43 -7.84 4.04
CA MET A 113 8.13 -7.64 5.47
C MET A 113 7.79 -6.19 5.83
N GLY A 114 8.22 -5.23 5.02
CA GLY A 114 7.90 -3.82 5.20
C GLY A 114 6.70 -3.40 4.35
N VAL A 115 6.85 -3.51 3.03
CA VAL A 115 5.86 -2.97 2.08
C VAL A 115 4.62 -3.86 1.98
N LEU A 116 4.76 -5.11 1.55
CA LEU A 116 3.60 -6.00 1.31
C LEU A 116 2.86 -6.30 2.61
N ARG A 117 3.58 -6.73 3.65
CA ARG A 117 2.99 -6.96 4.98
C ARG A 117 2.30 -5.70 5.51
N GLY A 118 2.92 -4.53 5.39
CA GLY A 118 2.34 -3.26 5.80
C GLY A 118 1.06 -2.90 5.04
N CYS A 119 0.96 -3.24 3.76
CA CYS A 119 -0.28 -3.09 2.97
C CYS A 119 -1.41 -3.98 3.53
N LEU A 120 -1.12 -5.25 3.80
CA LEU A 120 -2.12 -6.16 4.38
C LEU A 120 -2.51 -5.76 5.80
N GLU A 121 -1.57 -5.29 6.62
CA GLU A 121 -1.85 -4.75 7.96
C GLU A 121 -2.78 -3.52 7.88
N SER A 122 -2.51 -2.62 6.93
CA SER A 122 -3.35 -1.43 6.72
C SER A 122 -4.75 -1.79 6.25
N LEU A 123 -4.86 -2.74 5.31
CA LEU A 123 -6.14 -3.21 4.81
C LEU A 123 -6.94 -3.99 5.87
N ALA A 124 -6.25 -4.82 6.67
CA ALA A 124 -6.87 -5.54 7.79
C ALA A 124 -7.46 -4.56 8.81
N ALA A 125 -6.72 -3.52 9.19
CA ALA A 125 -7.23 -2.49 10.10
C ALA A 125 -8.46 -1.78 9.53
N LEU A 126 -8.48 -1.51 8.21
CA LEU A 126 -9.62 -0.88 7.55
C LEU A 126 -10.86 -1.80 7.56
N HIS A 127 -10.68 -3.08 7.21
CA HIS A 127 -11.74 -4.08 7.20
C HIS A 127 -12.29 -4.35 8.61
N GLU A 128 -11.44 -4.39 9.63
CA GLU A 128 -11.82 -4.55 11.04
C GLU A 128 -12.58 -3.33 11.58
N ALA A 129 -12.30 -2.14 11.05
CA ALA A 129 -13.10 -0.94 11.32
C ALA A 129 -14.46 -0.95 10.58
N GLY A 130 -14.76 -2.00 9.80
CA GLY A 130 -16.01 -2.15 9.07
C GLY A 130 -16.08 -1.33 7.78
N VAL A 131 -14.94 -0.94 7.21
CA VAL A 131 -14.84 -0.14 5.98
C VAL A 131 -14.25 -0.97 4.85
N ALA A 132 -14.83 -0.88 3.65
CA ALA A 132 -14.23 -1.33 2.40
C ALA A 132 -13.63 -0.13 1.68
N HIS A 133 -12.45 -0.30 1.08
CA HIS A 133 -11.76 0.75 0.34
C HIS A 133 -12.38 1.00 -1.03
N ARG A 134 -12.74 -0.09 -1.74
CA ARG A 134 -13.43 -0.13 -3.06
C ARG A 134 -12.66 0.45 -4.25
N SER A 135 -11.50 1.03 -4.02
CA SER A 135 -10.65 1.64 -5.06
C SER A 135 -9.16 1.42 -4.80
N ILE A 136 -8.77 0.23 -4.34
CA ILE A 136 -7.35 -0.09 -4.13
C ILE A 136 -6.63 -0.13 -5.47
N GLY A 137 -5.50 0.55 -5.55
CA GLY A 137 -4.54 0.51 -6.65
C GLY A 137 -3.15 0.92 -6.19
N ALA A 138 -2.14 0.79 -7.04
CA ALA A 138 -0.76 1.09 -6.65
C ALA A 138 -0.54 2.58 -6.26
N SER A 139 -1.37 3.50 -6.78
CA SER A 139 -1.36 4.91 -6.37
C SER A 139 -1.96 5.15 -4.99
N SER A 140 -2.93 4.32 -4.58
CA SER A 140 -3.62 4.43 -3.27
C SER A 140 -2.78 3.92 -2.10
N VAL A 141 -1.59 3.37 -2.36
CA VAL A 141 -0.67 2.83 -1.34
C VAL A 141 0.50 3.78 -1.19
N ILE A 142 0.55 4.52 -0.08
CA ILE A 142 1.63 5.47 0.23
C ILE A 142 2.73 4.76 1.02
N LEU A 143 3.99 4.95 0.58
CA LEU A 143 5.19 4.51 1.28
C LEU A 143 5.78 5.72 2.00
N SER A 144 5.67 5.73 3.33
CA SER A 144 6.18 6.80 4.20
C SER A 144 7.23 6.27 5.17
N THR A 145 7.93 7.16 5.88
CA THR A 145 8.83 6.75 6.98
C THR A 145 8.36 7.30 8.31
N ARG A 146 8.65 6.58 9.40
CA ARG A 146 8.31 7.02 10.77
C ARG A 146 9.32 7.99 11.37
N LYS A 147 10.53 8.06 10.81
CA LYS A 147 11.71 8.65 11.47
C LYS A 147 12.32 9.83 10.71
N GLU A 148 12.06 9.93 9.41
CA GLU A 148 12.78 10.87 8.55
C GLU A 148 11.80 11.83 7.89
N LEU A 149 12.12 13.12 7.93
CA LEU A 149 11.43 14.17 7.14
C LEU A 149 11.76 14.06 5.64
N ASP A 150 12.62 13.12 5.24
CA ASP A 150 12.90 12.84 3.84
C ASP A 150 11.76 12.03 3.22
N ARG A 151 10.97 12.72 2.39
CA ARG A 151 9.87 12.16 1.59
C ARG A 151 10.26 11.01 0.66
N ASN A 152 11.55 10.83 0.36
CA ASN A 152 12.06 9.78 -0.52
C ASN A 152 12.73 8.62 0.23
N ALA A 153 12.87 8.71 1.54
CA ALA A 153 13.59 7.70 2.31
C ALA A 153 12.94 6.30 2.21
N ALA A 154 11.61 6.23 2.20
CA ALA A 154 10.88 4.97 2.04
C ALA A 154 11.04 4.32 0.65
N THR A 155 11.36 5.12 -0.38
CA THR A 155 11.47 4.63 -1.76
C THR A 155 12.91 4.49 -2.24
N SER A 156 13.86 4.97 -1.44
CA SER A 156 15.30 4.83 -1.69
C SER A 156 15.68 3.36 -1.93
N PRO A 157 16.49 3.09 -2.97
CA PRO A 157 16.96 1.72 -3.26
C PRO A 157 17.93 1.18 -2.19
N TYR A 158 18.37 2.02 -1.23
CA TYR A 158 19.24 1.64 -0.12
C TYR A 158 18.49 1.31 1.17
N THR A 159 17.19 1.59 1.23
CA THR A 159 16.39 1.31 2.42
C THR A 159 16.05 -0.17 2.46
N THR A 160 16.58 -0.88 3.46
CA THR A 160 16.39 -2.33 3.61
C THR A 160 15.79 -2.74 4.96
N ALA A 161 15.54 -1.80 5.87
CA ALA A 161 15.00 -2.09 7.20
C ALA A 161 13.47 -2.00 7.16
N PRO A 162 12.73 -3.12 7.36
CA PRO A 162 11.27 -3.10 7.35
C PRO A 162 10.65 -2.13 8.36
N SER A 163 11.31 -1.93 9.52
CA SER A 163 10.85 -1.01 10.56
C SER A 163 10.88 0.48 10.17
N CYS A 164 11.56 0.82 9.06
CA CYS A 164 11.67 2.21 8.61
C CYS A 164 10.52 2.65 7.73
N VAL A 165 9.78 1.71 7.12
CA VAL A 165 8.64 2.03 6.27
C VAL A 165 7.34 1.97 7.06
N GLN A 166 6.43 2.87 6.73
CA GLN A 166 5.05 2.85 7.15
C GLN A 166 4.18 2.95 5.90
N ILE A 167 3.27 1.98 5.76
CA ILE A 167 2.28 2.00 4.69
C ILE A 167 1.04 2.75 5.18
N LYS A 168 0.47 3.56 4.27
CA LYS A 168 -0.81 4.23 4.48
C LYS A 168 -1.66 4.04 3.23
N LEU A 169 -2.93 3.78 3.42
CA LEU A 169 -3.90 3.78 2.32
C LEU A 169 -4.39 5.23 2.09
N SER A 170 -4.66 5.59 0.85
CA SER A 170 -5.19 6.88 0.41
C SER A 170 -6.31 6.68 -0.62
N ASP A 171 -6.89 7.76 -1.14
CA ASP A 171 -7.95 7.71 -2.16
C ASP A 171 -9.26 7.07 -1.68
N PHE A 172 -9.65 7.38 -0.44
CA PHE A 172 -10.91 6.93 0.18
C PHE A 172 -12.20 7.53 -0.42
N GLY A 173 -12.15 8.19 -1.58
CA GLY A 173 -13.32 8.82 -2.21
C GLY A 173 -14.46 7.85 -2.52
N PHE A 174 -14.12 6.57 -2.73
CA PHE A 174 -15.10 5.49 -2.97
C PHE A 174 -15.28 4.57 -1.76
N ALA A 175 -14.53 4.79 -0.68
CA ALA A 175 -14.59 3.94 0.50
C ALA A 175 -15.92 4.13 1.24
N GLY A 176 -16.29 3.11 2.02
CA GLY A 176 -17.50 3.22 2.83
C GLY A 176 -17.76 2.01 3.71
N PRO A 177 -18.83 2.08 4.54
CA PRO A 177 -19.18 0.98 5.43
C PRO A 177 -19.46 -0.30 4.64
N ILE A 178 -18.83 -1.40 5.05
CA ILE A 178 -19.03 -2.74 4.48
C ILE A 178 -20.51 -3.13 4.56
N SER A 179 -21.15 -2.84 5.69
CA SER A 179 -22.57 -3.12 5.93
C SER A 179 -23.51 -2.48 4.92
N LYS A 180 -23.11 -1.38 4.28
CA LYS A 180 -23.91 -0.67 3.27
C LYS A 180 -23.52 -1.00 1.83
N SER A 181 -22.60 -1.94 1.60
CA SER A 181 -22.12 -2.25 0.25
C SER A 181 -23.23 -2.77 -0.66
N SER A 182 -24.14 -3.59 -0.13
CA SER A 182 -25.28 -4.11 -0.90
C SER A 182 -26.33 -3.05 -1.26
N SER A 183 -26.24 -1.82 -0.77
CA SER A 183 -27.07 -0.71 -1.25
C SER A 183 -26.61 -0.16 -2.60
N ASP A 184 -25.36 -0.39 -2.99
CA ASP A 184 -24.81 0.04 -4.27
C ASP A 184 -25.23 -0.94 -5.39
N PRO A 185 -25.98 -0.49 -6.42
CA PRO A 185 -26.38 -1.34 -7.53
C PRO A 185 -25.19 -1.88 -8.34
N GLU A 186 -24.09 -1.14 -8.46
CA GLU A 186 -22.90 -1.58 -9.18
C GLU A 186 -22.17 -2.70 -8.42
N PHE A 187 -22.03 -2.56 -7.10
CA PHE A 187 -21.53 -3.62 -6.23
C PHE A 187 -22.36 -4.92 -6.38
N ARG A 188 -23.69 -4.81 -6.36
CA ARG A 188 -24.58 -5.97 -6.59
C ARG A 188 -24.42 -6.56 -7.99
N ALA A 189 -24.16 -5.74 -9.01
CA ALA A 189 -23.92 -6.21 -10.37
C ALA A 189 -22.61 -6.97 -10.50
N ARG A 190 -21.53 -6.48 -9.89
CA ARG A 190 -20.24 -7.17 -9.84
C ARG A 190 -20.35 -8.49 -9.07
N ALA A 191 -21.04 -8.50 -7.93
CA ALA A 191 -21.28 -9.74 -7.18
C ALA A 191 -21.98 -10.82 -8.02
N ARG A 192 -22.99 -10.43 -8.82
CA ARG A 192 -23.70 -11.36 -9.72
C ARG A 192 -22.80 -11.96 -10.80
N ALA A 193 -21.78 -11.25 -11.28
CA ALA A 193 -20.80 -11.80 -12.22
C ALA A 193 -20.03 -13.00 -11.63
N PHE A 194 -19.93 -13.08 -10.30
CA PHE A 194 -19.36 -14.21 -9.56
C PHE A 194 -20.44 -15.15 -9.01
N SER A 195 -21.66 -15.13 -9.54
CA SER A 195 -22.80 -15.92 -9.05
C SER A 195 -23.16 -15.66 -7.58
N ILE A 196 -22.86 -14.46 -7.06
CA ILE A 196 -23.23 -14.02 -5.72
C ILE A 196 -24.46 -13.12 -5.81
N PHE A 197 -25.59 -13.63 -5.33
CA PHE A 197 -26.87 -12.90 -5.33
C PHE A 197 -27.05 -12.19 -3.99
N LEU A 198 -27.06 -10.86 -4.04
CA LEU A 198 -27.20 -10.00 -2.87
C LEU A 198 -28.51 -9.23 -2.92
N GLU A 199 -29.24 -9.24 -1.81
CA GLU A 199 -30.43 -8.41 -1.64
C GLU A 199 -30.06 -6.96 -1.36
N GLU A 200 -30.88 -6.03 -1.86
CA GLU A 200 -30.67 -4.59 -1.69
C GLU A 200 -30.70 -4.17 -0.22
N GLY A 201 -29.62 -3.53 0.23
CA GLY A 201 -29.50 -2.97 1.58
C GLY A 201 -29.39 -3.99 2.71
N GLN A 202 -29.42 -5.29 2.42
CA GLN A 202 -29.22 -6.35 3.40
C GLN A 202 -27.73 -6.62 3.60
N THR A 203 -27.28 -6.65 4.85
CA THR A 203 -25.94 -7.12 5.19
C THR A 203 -25.98 -8.62 5.45
N SER A 204 -25.18 -9.37 4.70
CA SER A 204 -24.99 -10.81 4.88
C SER A 204 -23.50 -11.16 4.95
N PHE A 205 -23.22 -12.43 5.27
CA PHE A 205 -21.87 -12.96 5.22
C PHE A 205 -21.29 -12.85 3.81
N SER A 206 -22.07 -13.19 2.78
CA SER A 206 -21.67 -13.08 1.38
C SER A 206 -21.43 -11.64 0.94
N SER A 207 -22.27 -10.67 1.36
CA SER A 207 -22.04 -9.26 1.02
C SER A 207 -20.79 -8.71 1.68
N THR A 208 -20.56 -9.09 2.94
CA THR A 208 -19.38 -8.70 3.72
C THR A 208 -18.11 -9.29 3.09
N GLY A 209 -18.15 -10.58 2.78
CA GLY A 209 -17.04 -11.28 2.17
C GLY A 209 -16.68 -10.75 0.80
N PHE A 210 -17.69 -10.51 -0.04
CA PHE A 210 -17.45 -9.98 -1.38
C PHE A 210 -16.84 -8.57 -1.32
N ALA A 211 -17.30 -7.70 -0.42
CA ALA A 211 -16.72 -6.36 -0.24
C ALA A 211 -15.24 -6.41 0.17
N MET A 212 -14.88 -7.28 1.12
CA MET A 212 -13.48 -7.47 1.51
C MET A 212 -12.66 -8.12 0.39
N ALA A 213 -13.26 -9.04 -0.36
CA ALA A 213 -12.63 -9.73 -1.47
C ALA A 213 -12.29 -8.77 -2.62
N GLU A 214 -13.15 -7.80 -2.96
CA GLU A 214 -12.81 -6.80 -4.00
C GLU A 214 -11.52 -6.05 -3.66
N ASP A 215 -11.35 -5.61 -2.41
CA ASP A 215 -10.12 -4.95 -1.96
C ASP A 215 -8.91 -5.88 -1.99
N LEU A 216 -9.06 -7.13 -1.53
CA LEU A 216 -8.00 -8.14 -1.55
C LEU A 216 -7.56 -8.50 -2.97
N HIS A 217 -8.52 -8.60 -3.89
CA HIS A 217 -8.28 -8.87 -5.30
C HIS A 217 -7.41 -7.77 -5.91
N ALA A 218 -7.84 -6.52 -5.73
CA ALA A 218 -7.09 -5.37 -6.19
C ALA A 218 -5.68 -5.30 -5.56
N LEU A 219 -5.58 -5.54 -4.25
CA LEU A 219 -4.28 -5.56 -3.57
C LEU A 219 -3.36 -6.69 -4.05
N GLY A 220 -3.91 -7.85 -4.42
CA GLY A 220 -3.16 -8.96 -5.00
C GLY A 220 -2.40 -8.58 -6.27
N PHE A 221 -3.03 -7.82 -7.16
CA PHE A 221 -2.36 -7.32 -8.36
C PHE A 221 -1.35 -6.21 -8.07
N VAL A 222 -1.59 -5.38 -7.06
CA VAL A 222 -0.57 -4.44 -6.57
C VAL A 222 0.66 -5.19 -6.03
N PHE A 223 0.46 -6.33 -5.34
CA PHE A 223 1.57 -7.16 -4.89
C PHE A 223 2.37 -7.74 -6.05
N LEU A 224 1.68 -8.29 -7.07
CA LEU A 224 2.33 -8.77 -8.28
C LEU A 224 3.15 -7.67 -8.96
N GLN A 225 2.56 -6.49 -9.16
CA GLN A 225 3.27 -5.34 -9.74
C GLN A 225 4.52 -5.00 -8.92
N ILE A 226 4.42 -4.83 -7.61
CA ILE A 226 5.56 -4.48 -6.76
C ILE A 226 6.65 -5.56 -6.84
N LEU A 227 6.30 -6.83 -6.72
CA LEU A 227 7.26 -7.93 -6.73
C LEU A 227 8.00 -8.04 -8.08
N LEU A 228 7.25 -8.05 -9.18
CA LEU A 228 7.78 -8.25 -10.54
C LEU A 228 8.48 -7.00 -11.11
N THR A 229 8.30 -5.83 -10.51
CA THR A 229 9.05 -4.62 -10.87
C THR A 229 10.21 -4.35 -9.94
N SER A 230 9.92 -4.20 -8.64
CA SER A 230 10.86 -3.64 -7.69
C SER A 230 11.99 -4.61 -7.39
N LEU A 231 11.75 -5.93 -7.44
CA LEU A 231 12.75 -6.97 -7.17
C LEU A 231 13.34 -7.63 -8.43
N ALA A 232 12.94 -7.19 -9.62
CA ALA A 232 13.47 -7.72 -10.86
C ALA A 232 14.96 -7.40 -11.04
N GLU A 233 15.71 -8.36 -11.58
CA GLU A 233 17.14 -8.23 -11.88
C GLU A 233 17.37 -8.51 -13.36
N PRO A 234 17.48 -7.47 -14.20
CA PRO A 234 17.62 -7.67 -15.62
C PRO A 234 18.97 -8.34 -15.95
N PRO A 235 19.01 -9.30 -16.89
CA PRO A 235 20.25 -9.97 -17.28
C PRO A 235 21.25 -9.04 -17.99
N SER A 236 20.78 -7.92 -18.56
CA SER A 236 21.62 -6.92 -19.22
C SER A 236 21.02 -5.50 -19.10
N LEU A 237 21.80 -4.48 -19.44
CA LEU A 237 21.33 -3.09 -19.42
C LEU A 237 20.30 -2.76 -20.51
N GLU A 238 20.30 -3.53 -21.61
CA GLU A 238 19.38 -3.37 -22.75
C GLU A 238 18.12 -4.22 -22.61
N TYR A 239 17.97 -4.91 -21.47
CA TYR A 239 16.84 -5.79 -21.24
C TYR A 239 15.52 -5.03 -21.26
N SER A 240 14.58 -5.48 -22.09
CA SER A 240 13.22 -4.96 -22.13
C SER A 240 12.37 -5.79 -21.18
N PHE A 241 11.88 -5.16 -20.11
CA PHE A 241 11.00 -5.83 -19.16
C PHE A 241 9.63 -6.08 -19.79
N PRO A 242 9.01 -7.24 -19.48
CA PRO A 242 7.58 -7.40 -19.70
C PRO A 242 6.79 -6.30 -18.97
N PRO A 243 5.68 -5.81 -19.54
CA PRO A 243 4.80 -4.89 -18.83
C PRO A 243 4.18 -5.57 -17.60
N THR A 244 4.23 -4.87 -16.47
CA THR A 244 3.79 -5.38 -15.14
C THR A 244 2.88 -4.39 -14.43
N ASP A 245 2.28 -3.44 -15.14
CA ASP A 245 1.19 -2.64 -14.58
C ASP A 245 -0.03 -3.53 -14.26
N VAL A 246 -0.88 -3.06 -13.35
CA VAL A 246 -2.02 -3.85 -12.83
C VAL A 246 -2.94 -4.33 -13.94
N ASP A 247 -3.27 -3.47 -14.92
CA ASP A 247 -4.21 -3.81 -16.00
C ASP A 247 -3.63 -4.91 -16.89
N THR A 248 -2.34 -4.79 -17.22
CA THR A 248 -1.62 -5.84 -17.96
C THR A 248 -1.62 -7.17 -17.20
N LEU A 249 -1.30 -7.15 -15.90
CA LEU A 249 -1.24 -8.36 -15.08
C LEU A 249 -2.62 -9.01 -14.91
N GLN A 250 -3.67 -8.21 -14.75
CA GLN A 250 -5.06 -8.69 -14.71
C GLN A 250 -5.46 -9.37 -16.01
N ARG A 251 -5.17 -8.75 -17.16
CA ARG A 251 -5.42 -9.33 -18.48
C ARG A 251 -4.62 -10.61 -18.70
N LEU A 252 -3.36 -10.63 -18.27
CA LEU A 252 -2.48 -11.78 -18.43
C LEU A 252 -2.98 -12.97 -17.62
N LEU A 253 -3.26 -12.78 -16.32
CA LEU A 253 -3.75 -13.86 -15.46
C LEU A 253 -5.20 -14.25 -15.79
N GLY A 254 -6.08 -13.27 -15.99
CA GLY A 254 -7.52 -13.49 -16.20
C GLY A 254 -7.87 -13.97 -17.60
N ASP A 255 -7.39 -13.27 -18.64
CA ASP A 255 -7.86 -13.49 -20.01
C ASP A 255 -6.90 -14.37 -20.83
N ILE A 256 -5.58 -14.21 -20.68
CA ILE A 256 -4.61 -14.99 -21.46
C ILE A 256 -4.41 -16.38 -20.85
N PHE A 257 -4.31 -16.45 -19.53
CA PHE A 257 -4.13 -17.71 -18.81
C PHE A 257 -5.44 -18.30 -18.27
N ASP A 258 -6.59 -17.70 -18.58
CA ASP A 258 -7.91 -18.19 -18.17
C ASP A 258 -8.04 -18.41 -16.64
N GLY A 259 -7.39 -17.58 -15.84
CA GLY A 259 -7.34 -17.72 -14.38
C GLY A 259 -6.43 -18.85 -13.87
N ASP A 260 -5.60 -19.46 -14.71
CA ASP A 260 -4.66 -20.51 -14.32
C ASP A 260 -3.37 -19.91 -13.72
N MET A 261 -3.30 -19.91 -12.38
CA MET A 261 -2.11 -19.46 -11.65
C MET A 261 -0.87 -20.32 -11.95
N GLY A 262 -1.04 -21.60 -12.29
CA GLY A 262 0.08 -22.48 -12.65
C GLY A 262 0.73 -22.07 -13.97
N ARG A 263 -0.07 -21.73 -14.98
CA ARG A 263 0.43 -21.16 -16.24
C ARG A 263 1.10 -19.80 -16.04
N PHE A 264 0.52 -18.95 -15.20
CA PHE A 264 1.12 -17.66 -14.86
C PHE A 264 2.46 -17.82 -14.13
N LEU A 265 2.57 -18.77 -13.20
CA LEU A 265 3.83 -19.11 -12.54
C LEU A 265 4.87 -19.58 -13.56
N GLN A 266 4.51 -20.50 -14.46
CA GLN A 266 5.41 -20.99 -15.51
C GLN A 266 5.92 -19.85 -16.39
N TYR A 267 5.02 -18.96 -16.82
CA TYR A 267 5.41 -17.74 -17.55
C TYR A 267 6.41 -16.89 -16.76
N CYS A 268 6.20 -16.75 -15.44
CA CYS A 268 7.14 -16.02 -14.60
C CYS A 268 8.50 -16.71 -14.43
N ASP A 269 8.52 -18.05 -14.41
CA ASP A 269 9.74 -18.87 -14.28
C ASP A 269 10.61 -18.84 -15.55
N GLU A 270 9.96 -18.70 -16.71
CA GLU A 270 10.62 -18.56 -18.02
C GLU A 270 11.24 -17.17 -18.24
N GLU A 271 10.87 -16.17 -17.43
CA GLU A 271 11.32 -14.78 -17.52
C GLU A 271 12.61 -14.54 -16.72
N PRO A 272 13.78 -14.34 -17.39
CA PRO A 272 15.08 -14.29 -16.71
C PRO A 272 15.17 -13.22 -15.62
N ALA A 273 14.51 -12.07 -15.82
CA ALA A 273 14.56 -10.97 -14.87
C ALA A 273 13.87 -11.28 -13.52
N TRP A 274 13.04 -12.32 -13.47
CA TRP A 274 12.26 -12.68 -12.29
C TRP A 274 12.75 -13.94 -11.57
N THR A 275 13.87 -14.53 -12.01
CA THR A 275 14.48 -15.72 -11.40
C THR A 275 14.49 -15.67 -9.86
N ASN A 276 15.01 -14.58 -9.28
CA ASN A 276 15.10 -14.44 -7.81
C ASN A 276 13.73 -14.20 -7.15
N VAL A 277 12.80 -13.55 -7.85
CA VAL A 277 11.43 -13.33 -7.39
C VAL A 277 10.68 -14.66 -7.31
N VAL A 278 10.76 -15.48 -8.36
CA VAL A 278 10.15 -16.82 -8.39
C VAL A 278 10.74 -17.71 -7.30
N GLN A 279 12.06 -17.69 -7.09
CA GLN A 279 12.70 -18.41 -5.98
C GLN A 279 12.21 -17.95 -4.61
N LEU A 280 11.93 -16.66 -4.42
CA LEU A 280 11.35 -16.13 -3.18
C LEU A 280 9.92 -16.61 -2.98
N LEU A 281 9.10 -16.61 -4.03
CA LEU A 281 7.71 -17.06 -3.96
C LEU A 281 7.57 -18.57 -3.76
N ASN A 282 8.54 -19.35 -4.26
CA ASN A 282 8.64 -20.81 -4.07
C ASN A 282 9.09 -21.24 -2.67
N ARG A 283 9.52 -20.31 -1.79
CA ARG A 283 9.90 -20.65 -0.42
C ARG A 283 8.74 -21.27 0.36
N ASP A 284 9.09 -22.08 1.36
CA ASP A 284 8.13 -22.71 2.28
C ASP A 284 6.98 -23.42 1.53
N ASN A 285 7.36 -24.23 0.53
CA ASN A 285 6.45 -24.97 -0.37
C ASN A 285 5.53 -24.08 -1.22
N GLY A 286 6.01 -22.93 -1.67
CA GLY A 286 5.23 -22.04 -2.54
C GLY A 286 4.30 -21.09 -1.79
N ALA A 287 4.56 -20.82 -0.51
CA ALA A 287 3.71 -19.97 0.33
C ALA A 287 3.46 -18.57 -0.24
N GLY A 288 4.42 -18.03 -1.02
CA GLY A 288 4.25 -16.76 -1.71
C GLY A 288 3.22 -16.85 -2.85
N TRP A 289 3.26 -17.92 -3.64
CA TRP A 289 2.28 -18.18 -4.70
C TRP A 289 0.89 -18.47 -4.13
N GLU A 290 0.79 -19.25 -3.05
CA GLU A 290 -0.49 -19.51 -2.37
C GLU A 290 -1.13 -18.22 -1.82
N LEU A 291 -0.32 -17.32 -1.25
CA LEU A 291 -0.77 -16.00 -0.82
C LEU A 291 -1.31 -15.19 -1.99
N LEU A 292 -0.54 -15.09 -3.08
CA LEU A 292 -0.94 -14.34 -4.27
C LEU A 292 -2.21 -14.91 -4.89
N GLN A 293 -2.32 -16.24 -4.99
CA GLN A 293 -3.52 -16.91 -5.48
C GLN A 293 -4.74 -16.60 -4.61
N SER A 294 -4.58 -16.66 -3.29
CA SER A 294 -5.66 -16.33 -2.33
C SER A 294 -6.15 -14.89 -2.47
N MET A 295 -5.24 -13.96 -2.80
CA MET A 295 -5.58 -12.55 -3.02
C MET A 295 -6.19 -12.33 -4.41
N CYS A 296 -5.51 -12.74 -5.47
CA CYS A 296 -5.94 -12.55 -6.87
C CYS A 296 -7.27 -13.25 -7.19
N PHE A 297 -7.61 -14.35 -6.52
CA PHE A 297 -8.88 -15.06 -6.71
C PHE A 297 -9.82 -14.96 -5.51
N SER A 298 -9.68 -13.90 -4.70
CA SER A 298 -10.50 -13.72 -3.49
C SER A 298 -12.00 -13.64 -3.80
N ARG A 299 -12.41 -13.07 -4.95
CA ARG A 299 -13.81 -12.88 -5.34
C ARG A 299 -14.46 -14.22 -5.72
N GLU A 300 -13.75 -15.00 -6.52
CA GLU A 300 -14.06 -16.36 -6.92
C GLU A 300 -14.18 -17.24 -5.68
N ARG A 301 -13.25 -17.09 -4.73
CA ARG A 301 -13.26 -17.84 -3.48
C ARG A 301 -14.49 -17.58 -2.61
N VAL A 302 -15.03 -16.35 -2.60
CA VAL A 302 -16.30 -16.06 -1.92
C VAL A 302 -17.46 -16.82 -2.55
N SER A 303 -17.45 -17.00 -3.88
CA SER A 303 -18.46 -17.78 -4.59
C SER A 303 -18.39 -19.26 -4.22
N GLU A 304 -17.19 -19.85 -4.23
CA GLU A 304 -16.97 -21.25 -3.84
C GLU A 304 -17.37 -21.55 -2.40
N LEU A 305 -17.20 -20.56 -1.51
CA LEU A 305 -17.49 -20.66 -0.08
C LEU A 305 -18.91 -20.24 0.29
N GLN A 306 -19.81 -20.03 -0.70
CA GLN A 306 -21.20 -19.67 -0.43
C GLN A 306 -21.87 -20.68 0.52
N GLY A 307 -22.48 -20.16 1.58
CA GLY A 307 -23.12 -20.97 2.63
C GLY A 307 -22.17 -21.47 3.72
N SER A 308 -20.86 -21.25 3.59
CA SER A 308 -19.90 -21.44 4.69
C SER A 308 -19.77 -20.17 5.55
N LEU A 309 -19.33 -20.34 6.80
CA LEU A 309 -18.92 -19.24 7.67
C LEU A 309 -17.41 -18.93 7.56
N GLN A 310 -16.77 -19.30 6.45
CA GLN A 310 -15.35 -19.04 6.21
C GLN A 310 -15.15 -17.81 5.32
N LEU A 311 -14.30 -16.89 5.77
CA LEU A 311 -13.86 -15.72 5.01
C LEU A 311 -12.35 -15.69 4.92
N VAL A 312 -11.85 -15.45 3.71
CA VAL A 312 -10.47 -15.00 3.52
C VAL A 312 -10.43 -13.52 3.85
N THR A 313 -9.71 -13.15 4.90
CA THR A 313 -9.54 -11.76 5.34
C THR A 313 -8.09 -11.34 5.25
N ALA A 314 -7.84 -10.03 5.11
CA ALA A 314 -6.48 -9.50 5.14
C ALA A 314 -5.75 -9.88 6.44
N ARG A 315 -6.46 -9.91 7.58
CA ARG A 315 -5.91 -10.36 8.87
C ARG A 315 -5.46 -11.82 8.85
N ALA A 316 -6.26 -12.72 8.26
CA ALA A 316 -5.90 -14.13 8.16
C ALA A 316 -4.64 -14.33 7.29
N LEU A 317 -4.55 -13.61 6.16
CA LEU A 317 -3.42 -13.70 5.24
C LEU A 317 -2.08 -13.23 5.84
N LEU A 318 -2.09 -12.39 6.87
CA LEU A 318 -0.88 -12.03 7.61
C LEU A 318 -0.22 -13.21 8.34
N SER A 319 -0.96 -14.29 8.56
CA SER A 319 -0.43 -15.53 9.15
C SER A 319 0.21 -16.46 8.10
N SER A 320 0.24 -16.07 6.82
CA SER A 320 0.89 -16.84 5.76
C SER A 320 2.38 -17.10 6.11
N PRO A 321 2.90 -18.31 5.86
CA PRO A 321 4.32 -18.61 6.02
C PRO A 321 5.23 -17.66 5.22
N PHE A 322 4.70 -17.05 4.14
CA PHE A 322 5.42 -16.04 3.36
C PHE A 322 5.91 -14.84 4.19
N PHE A 323 5.19 -14.47 5.26
CA PHE A 323 5.54 -13.38 6.17
C PHE A 323 6.27 -13.81 7.45
N ALA A 324 6.73 -15.07 7.52
CA ALA A 324 7.35 -15.60 8.72
C ALA A 324 8.83 -15.17 8.91
N ARG A 325 9.50 -14.57 7.90
CA ARG A 325 10.97 -14.33 7.91
C ARG A 325 11.39 -13.03 7.21
#